data_AF-A0A3M6V949-F1
#
_entry.id   AF-A0A3M6V949-F1
#
_cell.length_a   1.000
_cell.length_b   1.000
_cell.length_c   1.000
_cell.angle_alpha   90.00
_cell.angle_beta   90.00
_cell.angle_gamma   90.00
#
_symmetry.space_group_name_H-M   'P 1'
#
loop_
_entity.id
_entity.type
_entity.pdbx_description
1 polymer ?
#
loop_
_entity_poly.entity_id
_entity_poly.type
_entity_poly.pdbx_seq_one_letter_code
_entity_poly.pdbx_strand_id
1 'polypeptide(L)'
;MKTNNCPATGYCLDCLGVQENCGFCYAQDSSNNPIYGSCVPINLSSSENTAAFGRCSRKDHSVTWSYQACPNKYAWLATFALVLFIAAFGLGMGPLPWTINSEIFPLWARSTGYGFAIAVKWLTNLMLSMTFLSLTEWITSFGAFWLYGGISLLGWLFFFAYLPETKNKSLEELEHLFS
;
A
#
# COMPACT_ATOMS: atom_id res chain seq x y z
N MET A 1 25.17 -14.88 -0.44
CA MET A 1 25.57 -14.81 0.97
C MET A 1 25.06 -13.49 1.53
N LYS A 2 23.98 -13.48 2.33
CA LYS A 2 23.50 -12.26 3.02
C LYS A 2 24.51 -11.93 4.12
N THR A 3 25.25 -10.83 3.96
CA THR A 3 26.17 -10.33 4.98
C THR A 3 25.36 -9.88 6.19
N ASN A 4 25.75 -10.30 7.41
CA ASN A 4 25.15 -9.89 8.68
C ASN A 4 25.44 -8.42 9.05
N ASN A 5 25.65 -7.58 8.04
CA ASN A 5 26.06 -6.20 8.20
C ASN A 5 24.82 -5.35 8.05
N CYS A 6 24.24 -4.98 9.19
CA CYS A 6 23.20 -3.97 9.23
C CYS A 6 23.77 -2.62 8.79
N PRO A 7 23.00 -1.82 8.02
CA PRO A 7 23.45 -0.50 7.59
C PRO A 7 23.70 0.40 8.80
N ALA A 8 24.82 1.14 8.80
CA ALA A 8 25.16 2.09 9.85
C ALA A 8 24.35 3.40 9.75
N THR A 9 23.10 3.31 9.28
CA THR A 9 22.20 4.46 9.12
C THR A 9 21.60 4.86 10.47
N GLY A 10 21.41 6.16 10.67
CA GLY A 10 20.78 6.70 11.87
C GLY A 10 19.25 6.64 11.85
N TYR A 11 18.65 6.23 10.73
CA TYR A 11 17.20 6.21 10.53
C TYR A 11 16.64 4.79 10.61
N CYS A 12 15.57 4.64 11.38
CA CYS A 12 14.91 3.36 11.58
C CYS A 12 14.36 2.75 10.27
N LEU A 13 13.82 3.58 9.37
CA LEU A 13 13.25 3.12 8.10
C LEU A 13 14.30 2.46 7.20
N ASP A 14 15.49 3.05 7.12
CA ASP A 14 16.60 2.49 6.34
C ASP A 14 17.17 1.22 6.97
N CYS A 15 17.12 1.12 8.31
CA CYS A 15 17.55 -0.06 9.04
C CYS A 15 16.65 -1.28 8.77
N LEU A 16 15.33 -1.09 8.86
CA LEU A 16 14.35 -2.17 8.69
C LEU A 16 14.03 -2.48 7.22
N GLY A 17 14.20 -1.50 6.31
CA GLY A 17 13.88 -1.66 4.90
C GLY A 17 14.87 -2.51 4.10
N VAL A 18 16.10 -2.67 4.59
CA VAL A 18 17.20 -3.28 3.82
C VAL A 18 17.43 -4.75 4.16
N GLN A 19 17.18 -5.21 5.40
CA GLN A 19 17.41 -6.60 5.83
C GLN A 19 16.44 -7.06 6.93
N GLU A 20 15.88 -8.26 6.78
CA GLU A 20 14.97 -8.90 7.75
C GLU A 20 15.64 -9.28 9.08
N ASN A 21 16.97 -9.30 9.13
CA ASN A 21 17.76 -9.71 10.31
C ASN A 21 18.33 -8.52 11.09
N CYS A 22 17.84 -7.31 10.85
CA CYS A 22 18.29 -6.09 11.51
C CYS A 22 17.15 -5.47 12.32
N GLY A 23 17.49 -4.89 13.48
CA GLY A 23 16.56 -4.14 14.30
C GLY A 23 17.17 -2.82 14.74
N PHE A 24 16.29 -1.89 15.12
CA PHE A 24 16.66 -0.54 15.51
C PHE A 24 16.57 -0.39 17.03
N CYS A 25 17.70 -0.06 17.65
CA CYS A 25 17.81 0.22 19.08
C CYS A 25 17.86 1.73 19.29
N TYR A 26 16.94 2.31 20.05
CA TYR A 26 16.87 3.77 20.21
C TYR A 26 16.53 4.18 21.65
N ALA A 27 16.97 5.39 22.03
CA ALA A 27 16.57 6.04 23.27
C ALA A 27 15.40 7.00 23.00
N GLN A 28 14.48 7.09 23.96
CA GLN A 28 13.31 7.97 23.91
C GLN A 28 13.52 9.19 24.81
N ASP A 29 13.05 10.35 24.36
CA ASP A 29 12.93 11.56 25.18
C ASP A 29 11.72 11.47 26.12
N SER A 30 11.63 12.39 27.08
CA SER A 30 10.44 12.59 27.93
C SER A 30 9.16 12.86 27.13
N SER A 31 9.28 13.27 25.86
CA SER A 31 8.16 13.43 24.92
C SER A 31 7.89 12.18 24.05
N ASN A 32 8.46 11.02 24.41
CA ASN A 32 8.36 9.74 23.70
C ASN A 32 8.89 9.77 22.25
N ASN A 33 9.75 10.74 21.93
CA ASN A 33 10.37 10.86 20.62
C ASN A 33 11.71 10.10 20.59
N PRO A 34 12.01 9.36 19.52
CA PRO A 34 13.33 8.75 19.35
C PRO A 34 14.39 9.86 19.15
N ILE A 35 15.42 9.91 20.01
CA ILE A 35 16.46 10.96 19.94
C ILE A 35 17.70 10.47 19.19
N TYR A 36 18.18 9.28 19.56
CA TYR A 36 19.35 8.64 18.97
C TYR A 36 19.11 7.14 18.92
N GLY A 37 19.46 6.52 17.82
CA GLY A 37 19.37 5.08 17.65
C GLY A 37 20.39 4.53 16.67
N SER A 38 20.58 3.22 16.74
CA SER A 38 21.54 2.47 15.93
C SER A 38 20.90 1.19 15.42
N CYS A 39 21.21 0.84 14.17
CA CYS A 39 20.83 -0.43 13.57
C CYS A 39 21.78 -1.54 14.03
N VAL A 40 21.24 -2.63 14.56
CA VAL A 40 22.00 -3.76 15.13
C VAL A 40 21.35 -5.08 14.66
N PRO A 41 22.13 -6.13 14.39
CA PRO A 41 21.57 -7.42 14.02
C PRO A 41 20.71 -8.02 15.13
N ILE A 42 19.69 -8.77 14.72
CA ILE A 42 18.79 -9.51 15.60
C ILE A 42 19.48 -10.79 16.06
N ASN A 43 19.31 -11.12 17.34
CA ASN A 43 19.71 -12.41 17.88
C ASN A 43 18.64 -13.48 17.59
N LEU A 44 18.84 -14.22 16.51
CA LEU A 44 17.97 -15.33 16.09
C LEU A 44 17.94 -16.52 17.07
N SER A 45 18.90 -16.59 18.00
CA SER A 45 18.91 -17.63 19.05
C SER A 45 18.05 -17.27 20.26
N SER A 46 17.67 -15.99 20.40
CA SER A 46 16.77 -15.56 21.45
C SER A 46 15.31 -15.74 20.99
N SER A 47 14.47 -16.37 21.81
CA SER A 47 13.03 -16.52 21.51
C SER A 47 12.30 -15.18 21.36
N GLU A 48 12.87 -14.10 21.93
CA GLU A 48 12.32 -12.75 21.90
C GLU A 48 12.90 -11.87 20.77
N ASN A 49 13.73 -12.42 19.85
CA ASN A 49 14.36 -11.67 18.75
C ASN A 49 15.02 -10.35 19.23
N THR A 50 15.77 -10.41 20.33
CA THR A 50 16.46 -9.26 20.93
C THR A 50 17.67 -8.81 20.11
N ALA A 51 18.24 -7.64 20.42
CA ALA A 51 19.49 -7.20 19.79
C ALA A 51 20.64 -8.19 20.07
N ALA A 52 21.44 -8.51 19.05
CA ALA A 52 22.60 -9.39 19.19
C ALA A 52 23.68 -8.84 20.12
N PHE A 53 23.81 -7.52 20.20
CA PHE A 53 24.77 -6.86 21.09
C PHE A 53 24.30 -5.44 21.46
N GLY A 54 24.99 -4.81 22.42
CA GLY A 54 24.73 -3.42 22.83
C GLY A 54 23.68 -3.26 23.93
N ARG A 55 23.22 -2.02 24.14
CA ARG A 55 22.32 -1.65 25.26
C ARG A 55 20.96 -2.33 25.19
N CYS A 56 20.40 -2.49 23.98
CA CYS A 56 19.14 -3.22 23.79
C CYS A 56 19.27 -4.74 24.01
N SER A 57 20.48 -5.31 24.01
CA SER A 57 20.70 -6.72 24.36
C SER A 57 20.65 -6.93 25.88
N ARG A 58 21.06 -5.92 26.66
CA ARG A 58 21.12 -5.98 28.13
C ARG A 58 19.77 -5.65 28.82
N LYS A 59 18.68 -5.49 28.07
CA LYS A 59 17.34 -5.08 28.58
C LYS A 59 17.38 -3.82 29.46
N ASP A 60 18.20 -2.84 29.11
CA ASP A 60 18.26 -1.54 29.79
C ASP A 60 16.96 -0.75 29.54
N HIS A 61 16.27 -0.29 30.59
CA HIS A 61 14.97 0.40 30.49
C HIS A 61 15.03 1.77 29.80
N SER A 62 16.23 2.35 29.68
CA SER A 62 16.42 3.65 29.02
C SER A 62 16.44 3.57 27.48
N VAL A 63 16.43 2.36 26.92
CA VAL A 63 16.42 2.12 25.47
C VAL A 63 15.30 1.16 25.08
N THR A 64 14.74 1.35 23.89
CA THR A 64 13.69 0.50 23.34
C THR A 64 14.20 -0.20 22.09
N TRP A 65 13.87 -1.49 21.99
CA TRP A 65 14.19 -2.32 20.84
C TRP A 65 12.98 -2.42 19.91
N SER A 66 13.17 -2.18 18.62
CA SER A 66 12.16 -2.47 17.61
C SER A 66 12.78 -3.04 16.35
N TYR A 67 12.32 -4.21 15.93
CA TYR A 67 12.77 -4.90 14.72
C TYR A 67 11.68 -5.00 13.64
N GLN A 68 10.44 -4.62 13.96
CA GLN A 68 9.30 -4.83 13.07
C GLN A 68 8.64 -3.51 12.63
N ALA A 69 8.72 -2.45 13.45
CA ALA A 69 8.09 -1.18 13.15
C ALA A 69 8.87 0.02 13.71
N CYS A 70 8.92 1.11 12.96
CA CYS A 70 9.54 2.34 13.44
C CYS A 70 8.56 3.20 14.24
N PRO A 71 9.00 3.80 15.36
CA PRO A 71 8.17 4.74 16.10
C PRO A 71 7.91 5.99 15.24
N ASN A 72 6.64 6.25 14.93
CA ASN A 72 6.21 7.44 14.20
C ASN A 72 4.96 8.04 14.85
N LYS A 73 5.06 9.30 15.28
CA LYS A 73 3.95 10.04 15.90
C LYS A 73 2.73 10.19 14.98
N TYR A 74 2.93 10.16 13.66
CA TYR A 74 1.89 10.31 12.65
C TYR A 74 1.39 8.98 12.08
N ALA A 75 1.78 7.84 12.65
CA ALA A 75 1.34 6.53 12.19
C ALA A 75 -0.20 6.40 12.17
N TRP A 76 -0.88 6.96 13.18
CA TRP A 76 -2.35 6.94 13.27
C TRP A 76 -3.03 7.61 12.07
N LEU A 77 -2.44 8.67 11.51
CA LEU A 77 -2.99 9.40 10.37
C LEU A 77 -2.95 8.53 9.12
N ALA A 78 -1.83 7.83 8.89
CA ALA A 78 -1.69 6.89 7.79
C ALA A 78 -2.69 5.73 7.90
N THR A 79 -2.87 5.18 9.11
CA THR A 79 -3.87 4.13 9.36
C THR A 79 -5.29 4.63 9.10
N PHE A 80 -5.64 5.82 9.60
CA PHE A 80 -6.96 6.39 9.38
C PHE A 80 -7.24 6.63 7.89
N ALA A 81 -6.28 7.18 7.16
CA ALA A 81 -6.39 7.39 5.71
C ALA A 81 -6.59 6.06 4.95
N LEU A 82 -5.86 5.00 5.33
CA LEU A 82 -6.02 3.68 4.74
C LEU A 82 -7.42 3.11 4.98
N VAL A 83 -7.95 3.23 6.21
CA VAL A 83 -9.29 2.76 6.55
C VAL A 83 -10.35 3.52 5.75
N LEU A 84 -10.23 4.84 5.66
CA LEU A 84 -11.13 5.68 4.87
C LEU A 84 -11.10 5.27 3.39
N PHE A 85 -9.90 5.05 2.84
CA PHE A 85 -9.72 4.59 1.46
C PHE A 85 -10.40 3.25 1.22
N ILE A 86 -10.22 2.26 2.10
CA ILE A 86 -10.85 0.94 1.98
C ILE A 86 -12.38 1.06 2.09
N ALA A 87 -12.89 1.88 3.01
CA ALA A 87 -14.33 2.09 3.16
C ALA A 87 -14.94 2.74 1.89
N ALA A 88 -14.31 3.79 1.37
CA ALA A 88 -14.74 4.45 0.14
C ALA A 88 -14.67 3.51 -1.08
N PHE A 89 -13.61 2.71 -1.18
CA PHE A 89 -13.45 1.73 -2.25
C PHE A 89 -14.51 0.62 -2.16
N GLY A 90 -14.80 0.12 -0.96
CA GLY A 90 -15.80 -0.91 -0.73
C GLY A 90 -17.22 -0.47 -1.05
N LEU A 91 -17.58 0.77 -0.73
CA LEU A 91 -18.92 1.33 -1.00
C LEU A 91 -19.10 1.78 -2.45
N GLY A 92 -18.06 2.31 -3.08
CA GLY A 92 -18.11 2.82 -4.45
C GLY A 92 -17.64 1.79 -5.47
N MET A 93 -16.32 1.71 -5.67
CA MET A 93 -15.67 0.95 -6.74
C MET A 93 -15.84 -0.58 -6.66
N GLY A 94 -16.27 -1.12 -5.51
CA GLY A 94 -16.55 -2.53 -5.34
C GLY A 94 -17.74 -3.02 -6.19
N PRO A 95 -18.97 -2.54 -5.92
CA PRO A 95 -20.15 -2.93 -6.69
C PRO A 95 -20.34 -2.18 -8.01
N LEU A 96 -19.93 -0.90 -8.11
CA LEU A 96 -20.26 -0.05 -9.27
C LEU A 96 -19.90 -0.66 -10.62
N PRO A 97 -18.66 -1.15 -10.85
CA PRO A 97 -18.26 -1.65 -12.15
C PRO A 97 -19.05 -2.88 -12.58
N TRP A 98 -19.47 -3.71 -11.63
CA TRP A 98 -20.29 -4.89 -11.92
C TRP A 98 -21.70 -4.50 -12.32
N THR A 99 -22.29 -3.53 -11.61
CA THR A 99 -23.62 -2.99 -11.93
C THR A 99 -23.61 -2.27 -13.28
N ILE A 100 -22.68 -1.35 -13.50
CA ILE A 100 -22.59 -0.57 -14.75
C ILE A 100 -22.33 -1.46 -15.96
N ASN A 101 -21.44 -2.46 -15.85
CA ASN A 101 -21.25 -3.42 -16.95
C ASN A 101 -22.55 -4.19 -17.27
N SER A 102 -23.43 -4.44 -16.29
CA SER A 102 -24.71 -5.10 -16.56
C SER A 102 -25.74 -4.17 -17.24
N GLU A 103 -25.63 -2.85 -17.03
CA GLU A 103 -26.53 -1.82 -17.56
C GLU A 103 -26.13 -1.33 -18.97
N ILE A 104 -24.83 -1.23 -19.26
CA ILE A 104 -24.33 -0.70 -20.54
C ILE A 104 -24.44 -1.71 -21.69
N PHE A 105 -24.23 -3.00 -21.43
CA PHE A 105 -24.19 -3.99 -22.50
C PHE A 105 -25.59 -4.48 -22.92
N PRO A 106 -25.90 -4.47 -24.23
CA PRO A 106 -27.17 -5.00 -24.73
C PRO A 106 -27.25 -6.52 -24.48
N LEU A 107 -28.48 -7.04 -24.33
CA LEU A 107 -28.76 -8.41 -23.88
C LEU A 107 -28.01 -9.49 -24.68
N TRP A 108 -27.85 -9.29 -25.99
CA TRP A 108 -27.20 -10.25 -26.89
C TRP A 108 -25.66 -10.28 -26.79
N ALA A 109 -25.03 -9.19 -26.32
CA ALA A 109 -23.56 -9.08 -26.23
C ALA A 109 -23.04 -9.11 -24.78
N ARG A 110 -23.92 -9.14 -23.78
CA ARG A 110 -23.58 -8.95 -22.36
C ARG A 110 -22.50 -9.90 -21.86
N SER A 111 -22.57 -11.19 -22.20
CA SER A 111 -21.57 -12.18 -21.74
C SER A 111 -20.18 -11.91 -22.32
N THR A 112 -20.09 -11.60 -23.61
CA THR A 112 -18.83 -11.29 -24.30
C THR A 112 -18.22 -9.98 -23.79
N GLY A 113 -19.04 -8.92 -23.65
CA GLY A 113 -18.59 -7.64 -23.12
C GLY A 113 -18.09 -7.73 -21.68
N TYR A 114 -18.81 -8.46 -20.83
CA TYR A 114 -18.41 -8.72 -19.45
C TYR A 114 -17.13 -9.56 -19.36
N GLY A 115 -17.00 -10.60 -20.20
CA GLY A 115 -15.79 -11.42 -20.28
C GLY A 115 -14.55 -10.60 -20.67
N PHE A 116 -14.70 -9.70 -21.66
CA PHE A 116 -13.63 -8.79 -22.06
C PHE A 116 -13.24 -7.81 -20.93
N ALA A 117 -14.23 -7.23 -20.24
CA ALA A 117 -13.97 -6.34 -19.10
C ALA A 117 -13.18 -7.05 -17.98
N ILE A 118 -13.55 -8.30 -17.66
CA ILE A 118 -12.81 -9.12 -16.70
C ILE A 118 -11.38 -9.40 -17.19
N ALA A 119 -11.20 -9.73 -18.47
CA ALA A 119 -9.88 -10.01 -19.03
C ALA A 119 -8.96 -8.79 -18.93
N VAL A 120 -9.44 -7.60 -19.30
CA VAL A 120 -8.70 -6.33 -19.16
C VAL A 120 -8.35 -6.07 -17.71
N LYS A 121 -9.30 -6.25 -16.77
CA LYS A 121 -9.05 -6.08 -15.33
C LYS A 121 -7.91 -6.97 -14.83
N TRP A 122 -7.92 -8.26 -15.17
CA TRP A 122 -6.85 -9.18 -14.77
C TRP A 122 -5.51 -8.85 -15.43
N LEU A 123 -5.53 -8.42 -16.69
CA LEU A 123 -4.33 -7.99 -17.40
C LEU A 123 -3.70 -6.76 -16.73
N THR A 124 -4.49 -5.74 -16.41
CA THR A 124 -4.02 -4.56 -15.68
C THR A 124 -3.47 -4.95 -14.32
N ASN A 125 -4.14 -5.85 -13.58
CA ASN A 125 -3.64 -6.35 -12.30
C ASN A 125 -2.27 -7.03 -12.42
N LEU A 126 -2.07 -7.82 -13.48
CA LEU A 126 -0.80 -8.50 -13.76
C LEU A 126 0.29 -7.48 -14.13
N MET A 127 -0.02 -6.49 -14.98
CA MET A 127 0.91 -5.40 -15.30
C MET A 127 1.32 -4.60 -14.07
N LEU A 128 0.38 -4.26 -13.20
CA LEU A 128 0.66 -3.56 -11.94
C LEU A 128 1.57 -4.38 -11.03
N SER A 129 1.30 -5.68 -10.89
CA SER A 129 2.12 -6.57 -10.06
C SER A 129 3.57 -6.67 -10.57
N MET A 130 3.75 -6.78 -11.90
CA MET A 130 5.09 -6.83 -12.50
C MET A 130 5.82 -5.49 -12.39
N THR A 131 5.12 -4.38 -12.64
CA THR A 131 5.74 -3.04 -12.61
C THR A 131 6.05 -2.59 -11.19
N PHE A 132 5.25 -2.97 -10.20
CA PHE A 132 5.46 -2.58 -8.80
C PHE A 132 6.83 -3.02 -8.28
N LEU A 133 7.22 -4.28 -8.51
CA LEU A 133 8.50 -4.80 -8.02
C LEU A 133 9.67 -4.01 -8.61
N SER A 134 9.68 -3.84 -9.94
CA SER A 134 10.71 -3.07 -10.64
C SER A 134 10.73 -1.60 -10.22
N LEU A 135 9.56 -0.99 -9.99
CA LEU A 135 9.47 0.43 -9.63
C LEU A 135 9.94 0.68 -8.18
N THR A 136 9.69 -0.26 -7.27
CA THR A 136 10.19 -0.16 -5.88
C THR A 136 11.72 -0.20 -5.79
N GLU A 137 12.39 -0.93 -6.68
CA GLU A 137 13.86 -0.95 -6.74
C GLU A 137 14.46 0.34 -7.29
N TRP A 138 13.76 1.03 -8.21
CA TRP A 138 14.29 2.21 -8.90
C TRP A 138 13.96 3.55 -8.25
N ILE A 139 12.74 3.76 -7.76
CA ILE A 139 12.25 5.10 -7.38
C ILE A 139 11.92 5.25 -5.89
N THR A 140 12.16 4.19 -5.10
CA THR A 140 11.72 4.07 -3.69
C THR A 140 10.21 3.87 -3.57
N SER A 141 9.76 3.11 -2.56
CA SER A 141 8.34 2.78 -2.37
C SER A 141 7.41 4.00 -2.34
N PHE A 142 7.88 5.12 -1.78
CA PHE A 142 7.12 6.37 -1.71
C PHE A 142 6.75 6.93 -3.09
N GLY A 143 7.69 6.93 -4.04
CA GLY A 143 7.43 7.43 -5.40
C GLY A 143 6.46 6.53 -6.18
N ALA A 144 6.53 5.21 -5.98
CA ALA A 144 5.62 4.27 -6.60
C ALA A 144 4.15 4.52 -6.16
N PHE A 145 3.90 4.72 -4.87
CA PHE A 145 2.56 5.01 -4.35
C PHE A 145 1.96 6.29 -4.94
N TRP A 146 2.76 7.36 -5.06
CA TRP A 146 2.30 8.61 -5.65
C TRP A 146 1.96 8.48 -7.13
N LEU A 147 2.76 7.73 -7.89
CA LEU A 147 2.52 7.50 -9.31
C LEU A 147 1.22 6.72 -9.54
N TYR A 148 1.04 5.59 -8.85
CA TYR A 148 -0.20 4.80 -8.97
C TYR A 148 -1.42 5.53 -8.42
N GLY A 149 -1.26 6.29 -7.33
CA GLY A 149 -2.32 7.14 -6.79
C GLY A 149 -2.74 8.23 -7.78
N GLY A 150 -1.78 8.88 -8.46
CA GLY A 150 -2.04 9.88 -9.48
C GLY A 150 -2.76 9.33 -10.70
N ILE A 151 -2.33 8.18 -11.23
CA ILE A 151 -3.02 7.50 -12.33
C ILE A 151 -4.46 7.13 -11.93
N SER A 152 -4.64 6.64 -10.71
CA SER A 152 -5.98 6.29 -10.19
C SER A 152 -6.89 7.52 -10.10
N LEU A 153 -6.35 8.66 -9.65
CA LEU A 153 -7.11 9.91 -9.56
C LEU A 153 -7.49 10.45 -10.95
N LEU A 154 -6.57 10.40 -11.92
CA LEU A 154 -6.86 10.78 -13.30
C LEU A 154 -7.94 9.89 -13.92
N GLY A 155 -7.87 8.57 -13.67
CA GLY A 155 -8.90 7.64 -14.08
C GLY A 155 -10.26 7.95 -13.45
N TRP A 156 -10.29 8.26 -12.15
CA TRP A 156 -11.51 8.67 -11.47
C TRP A 156 -12.11 9.96 -12.04
N LEU A 157 -11.29 10.98 -12.31
CA LEU A 157 -11.73 12.21 -12.96
C LEU A 157 -12.26 11.97 -14.38
N PHE A 158 -11.62 11.09 -15.13
CA PHE A 158 -12.10 10.69 -16.45
C PHE A 158 -13.47 10.01 -16.36
N PHE A 159 -13.65 9.05 -15.45
CA PHE A 159 -14.97 8.45 -15.24
C PHE A 159 -16.01 9.49 -14.80
N PHE A 160 -15.66 10.41 -13.91
CA PHE A 160 -16.58 11.45 -13.46
C PHE A 160 -17.01 12.40 -14.59
N ALA A 161 -16.13 12.71 -15.54
CA ALA A 161 -16.42 13.61 -16.64
C ALA A 161 -17.13 12.94 -17.83
N TYR A 162 -16.76 11.70 -18.16
CA TYR A 162 -17.21 11.01 -19.37
C TYR A 162 -18.30 9.95 -19.14
N LEU A 163 -18.52 9.50 -17.90
CA LEU A 163 -19.59 8.56 -17.58
C LEU A 163 -20.86 9.38 -17.26
N PRO A 164 -21.85 9.48 -18.18
CA PRO A 164 -23.12 10.11 -17.86
C PRO A 164 -23.80 9.32 -16.73
N GLU A 165 -24.43 10.02 -15.78
CA GLU A 165 -25.23 9.40 -14.71
C GLU A 165 -26.30 8.47 -15.34
N THR A 166 -26.11 7.16 -15.22
CA THR A 166 -27.08 6.14 -15.69
C THR A 166 -28.26 5.97 -14.75
N LYS A 167 -28.23 6.66 -13.59
CA LYS A 167 -29.21 6.51 -12.52
C LYS A 167 -30.58 7.05 -12.95
N ASN A 168 -31.61 6.20 -12.89
CA ASN A 168 -33.02 6.46 -13.25
C ASN A 168 -33.38 6.55 -14.74
N LYS A 169 -32.53 6.07 -15.66
CA LYS A 169 -32.89 5.90 -17.07
C LYS A 169 -33.45 4.50 -17.32
N SER A 170 -34.54 4.39 -18.10
CA SER A 170 -35.07 3.08 -18.52
C SER A 170 -34.09 2.43 -19.51
N LEU A 171 -34.08 1.09 -19.59
CA LEU A 171 -33.24 0.33 -20.52
C LEU A 171 -33.44 0.78 -21.99
N GLU A 172 -34.63 1.25 -22.35
CA GLU A 172 -34.96 1.78 -23.69
C GLU A 172 -34.33 3.15 -23.97
N GLU A 173 -34.22 4.05 -22.98
CA GLU A 173 -33.53 5.34 -23.16
C GLU A 173 -32.00 5.17 -23.25
N LEU A 174 -31.45 4.12 -22.63
CA LEU A 174 -30.02 3.78 -22.70
C LEU A 174 -29.62 3.26 -24.09
N GLU A 175 -30.46 2.44 -24.72
CA GLU A 175 -30.24 1.99 -26.10
C GLU A 175 -30.21 3.17 -27.09
N HIS A 176 -31.04 4.20 -26.85
CA HIS A 176 -31.05 5.41 -27.67
C HIS A 176 -29.87 6.37 -27.41
N LEU A 177 -29.22 6.26 -26.24
CA LEU A 177 -28.06 7.09 -25.85
C LEU A 177 -26.73 6.52 -26.38
N PHE A 178 -26.68 5.21 -26.63
CA PHE A 178 -25.49 4.48 -27.09
C PHE A 178 -25.61 3.89 -28.51
N SER A 179 -26.72 4.18 -29.22
CA SER A 179 -26.93 3.86 -30.64
C SER A 179 -26.23 4.81 -31.59
#